data_AF-A0A834SFC9-F1
#
_entry.id   AF-A0A834SFC9-F1
#
_cell.length_a   1.000
_cell.length_b   1.000
_cell.length_c   1.000
_cell.angle_alpha   90.00
_cell.angle_beta   90.00
_cell.angle_gamma   90.00
#
_symmetry.space_group_name_H-M   'P 1'
#
loop_
_entity.id
_entity.type
_entity.pdbx_description
1 polymer ?
#
loop_
_entity_poly.entity_id
_entity_poly.type
_entity_poly.pdbx_seq_one_letter_code
_entity_poly.pdbx_strand_id
1 'polypeptide(L)' 'MPLSIFKKLGLGEASPTTIMLQMADRSIAYPRGIIENVLVKVDKLILPADFIVLDYEEDKNVPIILGRPFLFTGRTIFDV' A
#
# COMPACT_ATOMS: atom_id res chain seq x y z
N MET A 1 1.26 2.39 -0.93
CA MET A 1 0.51 3.52 -0.32
C MET A 1 1.18 4.82 -0.74
N PRO A 2 0.44 5.83 -1.23
CA PRO A 2 1.00 7.13 -1.53
C PRO A 2 1.53 7.84 -0.28
N LEU A 3 2.63 8.57 -0.44
CA LEU A 3 3.28 9.33 0.63
C LEU A 3 2.34 10.36 1.27
N SER A 4 1.45 10.97 0.48
CA SER A 4 0.44 11.91 0.99
C SER A 4 -0.48 11.27 2.03
N ILE A 5 -0.99 10.07 1.74
CA ILE A 5 -1.87 9.31 2.63
C ILE A 5 -1.10 8.84 3.86
N PHE A 6 0.10 8.31 3.67
CA PHE A 6 0.98 7.90 4.78
C PHE A 6 1.19 9.04 5.78
N LYS A 7 1.50 10.24 5.30
CA LYS A 7 1.67 11.44 6.14
C LYS A 7 0.37 11.85 6.84
N LYS A 8 -0.77 11.81 6.14
CA LYS A 8 -2.10 12.14 6.72
C LYS A 8 -2.49 11.18 7.86
N LEU A 9 -2.13 9.90 7.75
CA LEU A 9 -2.45 8.87 8.74
C LEU A 9 -1.54 8.92 9.98
N GLY A 10 -0.40 9.64 9.92
CA GLY A 10 0.49 9.79 11.08
C GLY A 10 1.10 8.49 11.57
N LEU A 11 1.38 7.53 10.67
CA LEU A 11 1.85 6.17 10.98
C LEU A 11 3.33 6.10 11.46
N GLY A 12 3.92 7.24 11.81
CA GLY A 12 5.33 7.35 12.18
C GLY A 12 6.26 7.39 10.96
N GLU A 13 7.41 6.73 11.08
CA GLU A 13 8.41 6.65 10.02
C GLU A 13 8.35 5.28 9.32
N ALA A 14 8.49 5.29 8.00
CA ALA A 14 8.62 4.07 7.23
C ALA A 14 10.06 3.55 7.32
N SER A 15 10.23 2.25 7.48
CA SER A 15 11.54 1.62 7.49
C SER A 15 12.21 1.73 6.11
N PRO A 16 13.49 2.10 6.03
CA PRO A 16 14.22 2.13 4.77
C PRO A 16 14.17 0.79 4.04
N THR A 17 14.11 0.83 2.71
CA THR A 17 14.13 -0.38 1.88
C THR A 17 14.99 -0.18 0.64
N THR A 18 15.57 -1.28 0.15
CA THR A 18 16.33 -1.32 -1.11
C THR A 18 15.49 -1.86 -2.28
N ILE A 19 14.20 -2.14 -2.05
CA ILE A 19 13.29 -2.61 -3.08
C ILE A 19 13.14 -1.56 -4.17
N MET A 20 13.11 -2.00 -5.42
CA MET A 20 12.75 -1.20 -6.59
C MET A 20 11.51 -1.83 -7.22
N LEU A 21 10.55 -1.01 -7.63
CA LEU A 21 9.30 -1.48 -8.25
C LEU A 21 9.27 -1.10 -9.72
N GLN A 22 9.04 -2.09 -10.59
CA GLN A 22 8.73 -1.83 -11.98
C GLN A 22 7.22 -1.61 -12.15
N MET A 23 6.86 -0.44 -12.65
CA MET A 23 5.49 -0.03 -12.88
C MET A 23 4.96 -0.59 -14.21
N ALA A 24 3.64 -0.50 -14.44
CA ALA A 24 3.00 -1.03 -15.65
C ALA A 24 3.46 -0.31 -16.94
N ASP A 25 3.82 0.97 -16.82
CA ASP A 25 4.43 1.78 -17.88
C ASP A 25 5.94 1.51 -18.06
N ARG A 26 6.48 0.52 -17.34
CA ARG A 26 7.89 0.11 -17.29
C ARG A 26 8.81 1.11 -16.60
N SER A 27 8.29 2.20 -16.04
CA SER A 27 9.07 3.09 -15.19
C SER A 27 9.50 2.35 -13.91
N ILE A 28 10.61 2.80 -13.31
CA ILE A 28 11.10 2.27 -12.05
C ILE A 28 10.77 3.26 -10.94
N ALA A 29 10.00 2.81 -9.96
CA ALA A 29 9.67 3.56 -8.77
C ALA A 29 10.55 3.13 -7.59
N TYR A 30 11.06 4.12 -6.86
CA TYR A 30 11.86 3.94 -5.67
C TYR A 30 11.00 4.28 -4.44
N PRO A 31 10.63 3.28 -3.62
CA PRO A 31 9.91 3.51 -2.38
C PRO A 31 10.66 4.41 -1.42
N ARG A 32 9.89 5.18 -0.64
CA ARG A 32 10.42 5.89 0.54
C ARG A 32 10.71 4.95 1.68
N GLY A 33 10.00 3.82 1.75
CA GLY A 33 10.17 2.82 2.79
C GLY A 33 9.03 1.80 2.79
N ILE A 34 9.04 0.96 3.81
CA ILE A 34 7.99 -0.02 4.11
C ILE A 34 7.42 0.31 5.49
N ILE A 35 6.11 0.23 5.63
CA ILE A 35 5.45 0.21 6.94
C ILE A 35 4.81 -1.16 7.11
N GLU A 36 5.13 -1.81 8.21
CA GLU A 36 4.69 -3.18 8.51
C GLU A 36 3.57 -3.20 9.55
N ASN A 37 2.76 -4.24 9.55
CA ASN A 37 1.73 -4.52 10.55
C ASN A 37 0.67 -3.41 10.70
N VAL A 38 0.33 -2.72 9.60
CA VAL A 38 -0.75 -1.73 9.59
C VAL A 38 -2.10 -2.46 9.63
N LEU A 39 -2.94 -2.16 10.61
CA LEU A 39 -4.29 -2.71 10.70
C LEU A 39 -5.23 -1.96 9.75
N VAL A 40 -5.75 -2.67 8.76
CA VAL A 40 -6.69 -2.15 7.76
C VAL A 40 -8.08 -2.69 8.05
N LYS A 41 -9.04 -1.79 8.24
CA LYS A 41 -10.44 -2.16 8.35
C LYS A 41 -11.09 -2.19 6.96
N VAL A 42 -11.65 -3.33 6.58
CA VAL A 42 -12.44 -3.53 5.35
C VAL A 42 -13.80 -4.09 5.77
N ASP A 43 -14.85 -3.28 5.62
CA ASP A 43 -16.19 -3.57 6.18
C ASP A 43 -16.13 -3.95 7.67
N LYS A 44 -16.37 -5.23 8.00
CA LYS A 44 -16.35 -5.78 9.36
C LYS A 44 -15.03 -6.44 9.73
N LEU A 45 -14.12 -6.61 8.77
CA LEU A 45 -12.84 -7.29 8.96
C LEU A 45 -11.76 -6.27 9.31
N ILE A 46 -10.85 -6.68 10.19
CA ILE A 46 -9.60 -5.96 10.47
C ILE A 46 -8.47 -6.92 10.13
N LEU A 47 -7.64 -6.54 9.16
CA LEU A 47 -6.56 -7.37 8.64
C LEU A 47 -5.23 -6.63 8.78
N PRO A 48 -4.16 -7.29 9.23
CA PRO A 48 -2.82 -6.72 9.16
C PRO A 48 -2.36 -6.67 7.70
N ALA A 49 -1.67 -5.59 7.35
CA ALA A 49 -1.09 -5.37 6.03
C ALA A 49 0.23 -4.62 6.12
N ASP A 50 1.15 -4.98 5.25
CA ASP A 50 2.36 -4.22 5.03
C ASP A 50 2.20 -3.36 3.77
N PHE A 51 2.74 -2.15 3.79
CA PHE A 51 2.67 -1.22 2.67
C PHE A 51 4.04 -0.71 2.29
N ILE A 52 4.30 -0.76 0.98
CA ILE A 52 5.38 0.03 0.36
C ILE A 52 4.89 1.47 0.24
N VAL A 53 5.62 2.42 0.81
CA VAL A 53 5.32 3.86 0.72
C VAL A 53 6.01 4.44 -0.51
N LEU A 54 5.22 5.01 -1.42
CA LEU A 54 5.69 5.57 -2.69
C LEU A 54 5.38 7.07 -2.77
N ASP A 55 6.31 7.83 -3.33
CA ASP A 55 6.09 9.25 -3.64
C ASP A 55 5.58 9.37 -5.08
N TYR A 56 4.26 9.28 -5.23
CA TYR A 56 3.56 9.40 -6.50
C TYR A 56 2.32 10.27 -6.32
N GLU A 57 1.83 10.87 -7.40
CA GLU A 57 0.61 11.68 -7.36
C GLU A 57 -0.58 10.82 -6.92
N GLU A 58 -1.32 11.30 -5.92
CA GLU A 58 -2.50 10.61 -5.41
C GLU A 58 -3.62 10.65 -6.48
N ASP A 59 -3.91 9.50 -7.09
CA ASP A 59 -5.13 9.35 -7.87
C ASP A 59 -6.33 9.28 -6.91
N LYS A 60 -7.23 10.27 -7.01
CA LYS A 60 -8.43 10.34 -6.17
C LYS A 60 -9.36 9.14 -6.37
N ASN A 61 -9.30 8.50 -7.54
CA ASN A 61 -10.10 7.32 -7.85
C ASN A 61 -9.45 6.04 -7.31
N VAL A 62 -8.13 5.99 -7.22
CA VAL A 62 -7.37 4.82 -6.74
C VAL A 62 -6.33 5.26 -5.71
N PRO A 63 -6.75 5.59 -4.48
CA PRO A 63 -5.86 6.15 -3.47
C PRO A 63 -4.84 5.13 -2.95
N ILE A 64 -5.14 3.82 -2.97
CA ILE A 64 -4.24 2.77 -2.45
C ILE A 64 -4.37 1.52 -3.31
N ILE A 65 -3.24 0.95 -3.73
CA ILE A 65 -3.19 -0.36 -4.40
C ILE A 65 -3.03 -1.45 -3.34
N LEU A 66 -3.96 -2.41 -3.34
CA LEU A 66 -3.89 -3.61 -2.50
C LEU A 66 -3.29 -4.76 -3.31
N GLY A 67 -2.13 -5.25 -2.85
CA GLY A 67 -1.46 -6.36 -3.50
C GLY A 67 -2.20 -7.68 -3.33
N ARG A 68 -1.88 -8.66 -4.20
CA ARG A 68 -2.39 -10.04 -4.11
C ARG A 68 -2.23 -10.69 -2.72
N PRO A 69 -1.11 -10.50 -1.99
CA PRO A 69 -0.97 -11.06 -0.65
C PRO A 69 -2.07 -10.60 0.32
N PHE A 70 -2.42 -9.31 0.29
CA PHE A 70 -3.48 -8.77 1.14
C PHE A 70 -4.86 -9.36 0.77
N LEU A 71 -5.16 -9.42 -0.53
CA LEU A 71 -6.42 -9.96 -1.04
C LEU A 71 -6.58 -11.44 -0.68
N PHE A 72 -5.48 -12.20 -0.69
CA PHE A 72 -5.45 -13.60 -0.26
C PHE A 72 -5.73 -13.74 1.24
N THR A 73 -5.07 -12.94 2.08
CA THR A 73 -5.32 -12.92 3.54
C THR A 73 -6.77 -12.63 3.88
N GLY A 74 -7.40 -11.69 3.16
CA GLY A 74 -8.80 -11.34 3.35
C GLY A 74 -9.80 -12.34 2.76
N ARG A 75 -9.34 -13.43 2.13
CA ARG A 75 -10.19 -14.40 1.39
C ARG A 75 -11.14 -13.69 0.42
N THR A 76 -10.60 -12.71 -0.29
CA THR A 76 -11.39 -11.84 -1.18
C THR A 76 -12.06 -12.66 -2.27
N ILE A 77 -13.37 -12.52 -2.40
CA ILE A 77 -14.15 -13.09 -3.51
C ILE A 77 -14.26 -12.01 -4.59
N PHE A 78 -13.89 -12.37 -5.82
CA PHE A 78 -14.13 -11.53 -6.99
C PHE A 78 -15.48 -11.92 -7.58
N ASP A 79 -16.50 -11.10 -7.31
CA ASP A 79 -17.83 -11.24 -7.90
C ASP A 79 -17.91 -10.32 -9.14
N VAL A 80 -18.29 -10.86 -10.30
CA VAL A 80 -18.25 -10.19 -11.62
C VAL A 80 -19.64 -10.06 -12.20
#